data_AF-A0A964U1N5-F1
#
_entry.id   AF-A0A964U1N5-F1
#
_cell.length_a   1.000
_cell.length_b   1.000
_cell.length_c   1.000
_cell.angle_alpha   90.00
_cell.angle_beta   90.00
_cell.angle_gamma   90.00
#
_symmetry.space_group_name_H-M   'P 1'
#
loop_
_entity.id
_entity.type
_entity.pdbx_description
1 polymer ?
#
loop_
_entity_poly.entity_id
_entity_poly.type
_entity_poly.pdbx_seq_one_letter_code
_entity_poly.pdbx_strand_id
1 'polypeptide(L)' 'MSSKRIPHWADVTLVPLVSVVLAFVISAILIWAIGESPWDAVKMMVDGAFGSSYGWGYTL' A
#
# COMPACT_ATOMS: atom_id res chain seq x y z
N MET A 1 -35.37 -11.57 -8.70
CA MET A 1 -33.92 -11.81 -8.64
C MET A 1 -33.36 -11.02 -7.47
N SER A 2 -33.16 -11.63 -6.31
CA SER A 2 -32.60 -10.93 -5.15
C SER A 2 -31.09 -10.87 -5.31
N SER A 3 -30.58 -9.83 -5.98
CA SER A 3 -29.14 -9.58 -5.97
C SER A 3 -28.80 -9.09 -4.57
N LYS A 4 -28.07 -9.93 -3.82
CA LYS A 4 -27.51 -9.55 -2.53
C LYS A 4 -26.45 -8.50 -2.82
N ARG A 5 -26.87 -7.23 -2.84
CA ARG A 5 -25.95 -6.10 -3.03
C ARG A 5 -24.90 -6.17 -1.93
N ILE A 6 -23.63 -6.04 -2.32
CA ILE A 6 -22.54 -5.90 -1.35
C ILE A 6 -22.94 -4.76 -0.42
N PRO A 7 -22.88 -4.96 0.92
CA PRO A 7 -23.21 -3.91 1.85
C PRO A 7 -22.37 -2.67 1.55
N HIS A 8 -22.99 -1.49 1.49
CA HIS A 8 -22.30 -0.27 1.08
C HIS A 8 -21.04 0.01 1.92
N TRP A 9 -21.04 -0.34 3.20
CA TRP A 9 -19.88 -0.24 4.09
C TRP A 9 -18.68 -1.09 3.64
N ALA A 10 -18.94 -2.28 3.07
CA ALA A 10 -17.90 -3.16 2.58
C ALA A 10 -17.29 -2.63 1.28
N ASP A 11 -18.12 -2.04 0.42
CA ASP A 11 -17.65 -1.45 -0.83
C ASP A 11 -16.76 -0.21 -0.58
N VAL A 12 -17.10 0.61 0.43
CA VAL A 12 -16.35 1.82 0.76
C VAL A 12 -15.06 1.52 1.55
N THR A 13 -15.01 0.44 2.33
CA THR A 13 -13.88 0.19 3.23
C THR A 13 -13.12 -1.10 2.92
N LEU A 14 -13.82 -2.24 2.80
CA LEU A 14 -13.17 -3.54 2.58
C LEU A 14 -12.53 -3.61 1.20
N VAL A 15 -13.22 -3.15 0.16
CA VAL A 15 -12.70 -3.24 -1.22
C VAL A 15 -11.41 -2.44 -1.39
N PRO A 16 -11.33 -1.15 -0.99
CA PRO A 16 -10.09 -0.39 -1.05
C PRO A 16 -8.98 -0.98 -0.17
N LEU A 17 -9.30 -1.39 1.06
CA LEU A 17 -8.32 -1.95 1.98
C LEU A 17 -7.68 -3.22 1.42
N VAL A 18 -8.50 -4.15 0.91
CA VAL A 18 -7.99 -5.39 0.29
C VAL A 18 -7.16 -5.09 -0.95
N SER A 19 -7.55 -4.10 -1.75
CA SER A 19 -6.79 -3.67 -2.92
C SER A 19 -5.40 -3.15 -2.54
N VAL A 20 -5.32 -2.31 -1.50
CA VAL A 20 -4.06 -1.79 -0.98
C VAL A 20 -3.19 -2.91 -0.41
N VAL A 21 -3.77 -3.82 0.38
CA VAL A 21 -3.03 -4.97 0.93
C VAL A 21 -2.49 -5.86 -0.19
N LEU A 22 -3.29 -6.15 -1.21
CA LEU A 22 -2.84 -6.91 -2.38
C LEU A 22 -1.71 -6.20 -3.12
N ALA A 23 -1.80 -4.88 -3.31
CA ALA A 23 -0.74 -4.10 -3.91
C ALA A 23 0.56 -4.22 -3.11
N PHE A 24 0.52 -4.07 -1.79
CA PHE A 24 1.69 -4.25 -0.91
C PHE A 24 2.31 -5.64 -1.05
N VAL A 25 1.49 -6.70 -1.07
CA VAL A 25 1.96 -8.08 -1.20
C VAL A 25 2.63 -8.30 -2.56
N ILE A 26 1.99 -7.87 -3.65
CA ILE A 26 2.53 -8.02 -5.00
C ILE A 26 3.84 -7.24 -5.14
N SER A 27 3.89 -5.99 -4.68
CA SER A 27 5.11 -5.18 -4.68
C SER A 27 6.23 -5.82 -3.87
N ALA A 28 5.94 -6.36 -2.69
CA ALA A 28 6.95 -7.04 -1.87
C ALA A 28 7.50 -8.30 -2.57
N ILE A 29 6.64 -9.09 -3.23
CA ILE A 29 7.07 -10.24 -4.03
C ILE A 29 7.96 -9.80 -5.19
N LEU A 30 7.60 -8.72 -5.88
CA LEU A 30 8.39 -8.22 -7.01
C LEU A 30 9.79 -7.73 -6.57
N ILE A 31 9.88 -7.01 -5.45
CA ILE A 31 11.15 -6.57 -4.88
C ILE A 31 12.00 -7.77 -4.48
N TRP A 32 11.37 -8.77 -3.84
CA TRP A 32 12.07 -9.99 -3.48
C TRP A 32 12.55 -10.78 -4.70
N ALA A 33 11.76 -10.81 -5.78
CA ALA A 33 12.09 -11.53 -7.02
C ALA A 33 13.33 -10.97 -7.73
N ILE A 34 13.64 -9.67 -7.58
CA ILE A 34 14.87 -9.07 -8.10
C ILE A 34 16.07 -9.22 -7.14
N GLY A 35 15.90 -9.95 -6.03
CA GLY A 35 16.94 -10.22 -5.04
C GLY A 35 17.08 -9.15 -3.97
N GLU A 36 16.15 -8.20 -3.90
CA GLU A 36 16.19 -7.11 -2.91
C GLU A 36 15.33 -7.37 -1.68
N SER A 37 15.65 -6.65 -0.59
CA SER A 37 14.90 -6.70 0.67
C SER A 37 13.68 -5.77 0.62
N PRO A 38 12.44 -6.31 0.60
CA PRO A 38 11.24 -5.47 0.61
C PRO A 38 11.15 -4.61 1.88
N TRP A 39 11.69 -5.10 2.99
CA TRP A 39 11.69 -4.40 4.26
C TRP A 39 12.60 -3.16 4.23
N ASP A 40 13.77 -3.29 3.62
CA ASP A 40 14.71 -2.16 3.51
C ASP A 40 14.23 -1.15 2.46
N ALA A 41 13.56 -1.61 1.40
CA ALA A 41 12.86 -0.72 0.47
C ALA A 41 11.79 0.11 1.19
N VAL A 42 10.95 -0.52 2.03
CA VAL A 42 9.93 0.20 2.81
C VAL A 42 10.57 1.21 3.77
N LYS A 43 11.61 0.84 4.51
CA LYS A 43 12.33 1.78 5.37
C LYS A 43 12.88 2.96 4.58
N MET A 44 13.51 2.69 3.44
CA MET A 44 14.05 3.74 2.57
C MET A 44 12.96 4.69 2.08
N MET A 45 11.79 4.18 1.73
CA MET A 45 10.65 5.00 1.33
C MET A 45 10.13 5.86 2.49
N VAL A 46 10.02 5.30 3.70
CA VAL A 46 9.58 6.02 4.91
C VAL A 46 10.59 7.10 5.30
N ASP A 47 11.87 6.77 5.35
CA ASP A 47 12.94 7.70 5.68
C ASP A 47 13.07 8.79 4.61
N GLY A 48 12.90 8.45 3.33
CA GLY A 48 12.91 9.42 2.23
C GLY A 48 11.71 10.38 2.27
N ALA A 49 10.52 9.88 2.61
CA ALA A 49 9.31 10.68 2.68
C ALA A 49 9.24 11.56 3.94
N PHE A 50 9.66 11.04 5.11
CA PHE A 50 9.42 11.68 6.41
C PHE A 50 10.69 12.06 7.18
N GLY A 51 11.87 11.64 6.73
CA GLY A 51 13.14 11.81 7.45
C GLY A 51 13.73 13.23 7.43
N SER A 52 13.15 14.17 6.68
CA SER A 52 13.56 15.58 6.70
C SER A 52 12.37 16.52 6.55
N SER A 53 12.47 17.74 7.08
CA SER A 53 11.46 18.81 6.90
C SER A 53 11.21 19.12 5.42
N TYR A 54 12.20 18.87 4.56
CA TYR A 54 12.09 19.00 3.11
C TYR A 54 11.29 17.85 2.48
N GLY A 55 11.48 16.61 2.97
CA GLY A 55 10.70 15.44 2.56
C GLY A 55 9.20 15.62 2.82
N TRP A 56 8.84 16.14 4.00
CA TRP A 56 7.45 16.47 4.33
C TRP A 56 6.82 17.43 3.32
N GLY A 57 7.56 18.46 2.87
CA GLY A 57 7.10 19.43 1.88
C GLY A 57 6.92 18.88 0.47
N TYR A 58 7.44 17.70 0.16
CA TYR A 58 7.19 16.99 -1.10
C TYR A 58 6.08 15.94 -1.01
N THR A 59 5.61 15.61 0.20
CA THR A 59 4.52 14.64 0.43
C THR A 59 3.13 15.28 0.53
N LEU A 60 3.04 16.59 0.82
CA LEU A 60 1.82 17.39 0.91
C LEU A 60 1.72 18.35 -0.29
#